data_AF-A0A3M7F6T2-F1
#
_entry.id   AF-A0A3M7F6T2-F1
#
_cell.length_a   1.000
_cell.length_b   1.000
_cell.length_c   1.000
_cell.angle_alpha   90.00
_cell.angle_beta   90.00
_cell.angle_gamma   90.00
#
_symmetry.space_group_name_H-M   'P 1'
#
loop_
_entity.id
_entity.type
_entity.pdbx_description
1 polymer ?
#
loop_
_entity_poly.entity_id
_entity_poly.type
_entity_poly.pdbx_seq_one_letter_code
_entity_poly.pdbx_strand_id
1 'polypeptide(L)'
;MPIYALWRQATGSATASTIFLIALMLVVFFVVNAVLQTASHLIWALGRDNGLLLSNRIGSMHSTLHVPVWGLLVNAGLIFIAGCIYLASTQAFNAFINSTIILQIVSFAMPCVLLLWQGRKEHVLPRERGFCLPQWLGWTANLVTIAAAVVELFAGYGLGHE
;
A
#
# COMPACT_ATOMS: atom_id res chain seq x y z
N MET A 1 -8.12 -9.81 19.57
CA MET A 1 -8.87 -11.08 19.59
C MET A 1 -8.38 -11.96 18.45
N PRO A 2 -8.02 -13.22 18.68
CA PRO A 2 -7.56 -14.11 17.61
C PRO A 2 -8.71 -14.43 16.65
N ILE A 3 -8.46 -14.34 15.34
CA ILE A 3 -9.45 -14.48 14.26
C ILE A 3 -10.25 -15.80 14.36
N TYR A 4 -9.59 -16.87 14.83
CA TYR A 4 -10.21 -18.18 15.02
C TYR A 4 -11.33 -18.15 16.08
N ALA A 5 -11.12 -17.42 17.19
CA ALA A 5 -12.14 -17.31 18.24
C ALA A 5 -13.36 -16.53 17.75
N LEU A 6 -13.14 -15.49 16.93
CA LEU A 6 -14.20 -14.73 16.28
C LEU A 6 -15.07 -15.63 15.39
N TRP A 7 -14.42 -16.48 14.58
CA TRP A 7 -15.14 -17.38 13.67
C TRP A 7 -15.85 -18.50 14.40
N ARG A 8 -15.25 -19.04 15.47
CA ARG A 8 -15.88 -20.00 16.36
C ARG A 8 -17.12 -19.43 17.02
N GLN A 9 -17.07 -18.17 17.44
CA GLN A 9 -18.22 -17.47 18.02
C GLN A 9 -19.30 -17.17 16.98
N ALA A 10 -18.93 -16.90 15.72
CA ALA A 10 -19.88 -16.61 14.64
C ALA A 10 -20.56 -17.86 14.07
N THR A 11 -19.84 -18.98 13.89
CA THR A 11 -20.40 -20.22 13.31
C THR A 11 -20.89 -21.23 14.34
N GLY A 12 -20.48 -21.11 15.61
CA GLY A 12 -20.87 -22.06 16.66
C GLY A 12 -20.29 -23.48 16.48
N SER A 13 -19.47 -23.71 15.45
CA SER A 13 -18.89 -25.02 15.12
C SER A 13 -17.38 -24.92 14.90
N ALA A 14 -16.64 -25.83 15.54
CA ALA A 14 -15.19 -25.91 15.42
C ALA A 14 -14.74 -26.29 14.00
N THR A 15 -15.49 -27.16 13.31
CA THR A 15 -15.15 -27.62 11.96
C THR A 15 -15.29 -26.51 10.92
N ALA A 16 -16.39 -25.75 10.96
CA ALA A 16 -16.62 -24.64 10.04
C ALA A 16 -15.55 -23.54 10.22
N SER A 17 -15.17 -23.25 11.47
CA SER A 17 -14.13 -22.27 11.80
C SER A 17 -12.76 -22.66 11.24
N THR A 18 -12.41 -23.95 11.30
CA THR A 18 -11.14 -24.46 10.75
C THR A 18 -11.11 -24.40 9.23
N ILE A 19 -12.21 -24.72 8.54
CA ILE A 19 -12.30 -24.62 7.08
C ILE A 19 -12.10 -23.18 6.63
N PHE A 20 -12.77 -22.22 7.28
CA PHE A 20 -12.55 -20.82 6.98
C PHE A 20 -11.09 -20.41 7.25
N LEU A 21 -10.47 -20.91 8.33
CA LEU A 21 -9.07 -20.58 8.66
C LEU A 21 -8.10 -21.04 7.57
N ILE A 22 -8.31 -22.25 7.05
CA ILE A 22 -7.52 -22.80 5.94
C ILE A 22 -7.73 -21.96 4.67
N ALA A 23 -8.97 -21.59 4.36
CA ALA A 23 -9.28 -20.74 3.22
C ALA A 23 -8.59 -19.37 3.34
N LEU A 24 -8.59 -18.77 4.54
CA LEU A 24 -7.92 -17.49 4.80
C LEU A 24 -6.40 -17.61 4.66
N MET A 25 -5.79 -18.69 5.14
CA MET A 25 -4.35 -18.93 4.94
C MET A 25 -4.00 -19.00 3.45
N LEU A 26 -4.83 -19.65 2.64
CA LEU A 26 -4.62 -19.73 1.19
C LEU A 26 -4.72 -18.34 0.55
N VAL A 27 -5.73 -17.55 0.91
CA VAL A 27 -5.87 -16.17 0.42
C VAL A 27 -4.67 -15.31 0.81
N VAL A 28 -4.23 -15.37 2.08
CA VAL A 28 -3.08 -14.61 2.57
C VAL A 28 -1.81 -14.99 1.80
N PHE A 29 -1.60 -16.27 1.48
CA PHE A 29 -0.47 -16.69 0.66
C PHE A 29 -0.46 -16.02 -0.72
N PHE A 30 -1.59 -15.96 -1.41
CA PHE A 30 -1.69 -15.26 -2.70
C PHE A 30 -1.48 -13.75 -2.56
N VAL A 31 -2.08 -13.13 -1.53
CA VAL A 31 -1.94 -11.69 -1.28
C VAL A 31 -0.49 -11.31 -1.03
N VAL A 32 0.24 -12.06 -0.20
CA VAL A 32 1.66 -11.80 0.10
C VAL A 32 2.48 -11.81 -1.19
N ASN A 33 2.31 -12.84 -2.04
CA ASN A 33 3.03 -12.92 -3.31
C ASN A 33 2.69 -11.72 -4.24
N ALA A 34 1.41 -11.36 -4.34
CA ALA A 34 0.97 -10.23 -5.16
C ALA A 34 1.55 -8.89 -4.68
N VAL A 35 1.61 -8.68 -3.36
CA VAL A 35 2.19 -7.47 -2.75
C VAL A 35 3.70 -7.42 -2.98
N LEU A 36 4.42 -8.53 -2.78
CA LEU A 36 5.87 -8.59 -3.05
C LEU A 36 6.18 -8.26 -4.52
N GLN A 37 5.40 -8.78 -5.45
CA GLN A 37 5.56 -8.51 -6.87
C GLN A 37 5.31 -7.03 -7.20
N THR A 38 4.23 -6.45 -6.67
CA THR A 38 3.86 -5.05 -6.88
C THR A 38 4.92 -4.11 -6.30
N ALA A 39 5.40 -4.36 -5.08
CA ALA A 39 6.43 -3.56 -4.43
C ALA A 39 7.75 -3.59 -5.21
N SER A 40 8.15 -4.77 -5.70
CA SER A 40 9.36 -4.93 -6.50
C SER A 40 9.30 -4.14 -7.80
N HIS A 41 8.13 -4.11 -8.47
CA HIS A 41 7.91 -3.30 -9.67
C HIS A 41 7.94 -1.81 -9.38
N LEU A 42 7.41 -1.36 -8.24
CA LEU A 42 7.47 0.05 -7.84
C LEU A 42 8.92 0.50 -7.63
N ILE A 43 9.73 -0.32 -6.94
CA ILE A 43 11.16 -0.05 -6.72
C ILE A 43 11.92 -0.03 -8.05
N TRP A 44 11.61 -0.94 -8.96
CA TRP A 44 12.19 -0.93 -10.31
C TRP A 44 11.82 0.33 -11.10
N ALA A 45 10.56 0.77 -11.05
CA ALA A 45 10.12 2.00 -11.71
C ALA A 45 10.85 3.23 -11.14
N LEU A 46 11.02 3.31 -9.82
CA LEU A 46 11.83 4.35 -9.16
C LEU A 46 13.31 4.29 -9.58
N GLY A 47 13.86 3.10 -9.74
CA GLY A 47 15.21 2.89 -10.26
C GLY A 47 15.37 3.35 -11.71
N ARG A 48 14.37 3.11 -12.56
CA ARG A 48 14.33 3.55 -13.97
C ARG A 48 14.30 5.07 -14.09
N ASP A 49 13.63 5.75 -13.17
CA ASP A 49 13.55 7.22 -13.13
C ASP A 49 14.77 7.87 -12.42
N ASN A 50 15.86 7.11 -12.22
CA ASN A 50 17.09 7.52 -11.50
C ASN A 50 16.86 8.04 -10.07
N GLY A 51 15.74 7.69 -9.44
CA GLY A 51 15.34 8.20 -8.12
C GLY A 51 16.02 7.54 -6.92
N LEU A 52 16.84 6.49 -7.12
CA LEU A 52 17.46 5.73 -6.04
C LEU A 52 19.00 5.77 -6.13
N LEU A 53 19.65 5.84 -4.97
CA LEU A 53 21.09 5.62 -4.82
C LEU A 53 21.37 4.18 -5.31
N LEU A 54 22.08 4.02 -6.43
CA LEU A 54 22.24 2.77 -7.24
C LEU A 54 21.14 2.48 -8.30
N SER A 55 20.59 3.53 -8.94
CA SER A 55 19.68 3.41 -10.09
C SER A 55 20.17 2.44 -11.19
N ASN A 56 21.47 2.43 -11.49
CA ASN A 56 22.07 1.55 -12.51
C ASN A 56 21.90 0.04 -12.23
N ARG A 57 21.85 -0.38 -10.95
CA ARG A 57 21.64 -1.81 -10.62
C ARG A 57 20.16 -2.12 -10.37
N ILE A 58 19.42 -1.19 -9.78
CA ILE A 58 18.01 -1.38 -9.41
C ILE A 58 17.10 -1.28 -10.64
N GLY A 59 17.44 -0.44 -11.62
CA GLY A 59 16.71 -0.30 -12.89
C GLY A 59 17.00 -1.39 -13.92
N SER A 60 17.98 -2.27 -13.67
CA SER A 60 18.33 -3.37 -14.58
C SER A 60 17.38 -4.55 -14.40
N MET A 61 16.61 -4.85 -15.46
CA MET A 61 15.68 -5.99 -15.49
C MET A 61 16.42 -7.24 -15.96
N HIS A 62 16.24 -8.36 -15.26
CA HIS A 62 16.89 -9.61 -15.65
C HIS A 62 16.22 -10.20 -16.91
N SER A 63 16.99 -10.33 -18.00
CA SER A 63 16.51 -10.68 -19.35
C SER A 63 15.76 -12.02 -19.44
N THR A 64 16.09 -12.98 -18.58
CA THR A 64 15.55 -14.35 -18.68
C THR A 64 14.31 -14.59 -17.81
N LEU A 65 14.13 -13.81 -16.73
CA LEU A 65 13.03 -13.99 -15.78
C LEU A 65 11.96 -12.89 -15.85
N HIS A 66 12.21 -11.77 -16.53
CA HIS A 66 11.30 -10.60 -16.57
C HIS A 66 10.83 -10.12 -15.18
N VAL A 67 11.59 -10.41 -14.11
CA VAL A 67 11.30 -9.96 -12.74
C VAL A 67 12.46 -9.09 -12.25
N PRO A 68 12.20 -7.92 -11.64
CA PRO A 68 13.25 -7.09 -11.06
C PRO A 68 13.77 -7.70 -9.75
N VAL A 69 14.77 -8.58 -9.86
CA VAL A 69 15.38 -9.30 -8.72
C VAL A 69 15.99 -8.34 -7.69
N TRP A 70 16.61 -7.24 -8.15
CA TRP A 70 17.18 -6.22 -7.26
C TRP A 70 16.10 -5.47 -6.47
N GLY A 71 14.95 -5.18 -7.07
CA GLY A 71 13.81 -4.59 -6.38
C GLY A 71 13.25 -5.53 -5.30
N LEU A 72 13.17 -6.82 -5.61
CA LEU A 72 12.73 -7.84 -4.66
C LEU A 72 13.68 -7.99 -3.46
N LEU A 73 15.00 -8.00 -3.70
CA LEU A 73 16.00 -8.09 -2.62
C LEU A 73 15.96 -6.88 -1.70
N VAL A 74 15.82 -5.67 -2.25
CA VAL A 74 15.68 -4.44 -1.45
C VAL A 74 14.41 -4.49 -0.61
N ASN A 75 13.29 -4.91 -1.20
CA ASN A 75 12.02 -5.07 -0.48
C ASN A 75 12.13 -6.11 0.65
N ALA A 76 12.73 -7.27 0.37
CA ALA A 76 12.94 -8.31 1.37
C ALA A 76 13.84 -7.85 2.52
N GLY A 77 14.90 -7.09 2.22
CA GLY A 77 15.76 -6.49 3.23
C GLY A 77 15.02 -5.50 4.12
N LEU A 78 14.16 -4.65 3.56
CA LEU A 78 13.35 -3.70 4.33
C LEU A 78 12.37 -4.42 5.26
N ILE A 79 11.70 -5.47 4.78
CA ILE A 79 10.79 -6.30 5.58
C ILE A 79 11.57 -6.99 6.72
N PHE A 80 12.77 -7.49 6.44
CA PHE A 80 13.62 -8.11 7.46
C PHE A 80 13.99 -7.11 8.55
N ILE A 81 14.41 -5.89 8.19
CA ILE A 81 14.72 -4.82 9.15
C ILE A 81 13.49 -4.45 9.97
N ALA A 82 12.31 -4.32 9.35
CA ALA A 82 11.06 -4.06 10.06
C ALA A 82 10.73 -5.18 11.07
N GLY A 83 11.00 -6.43 10.71
CA GLY A 83 10.92 -7.58 11.61
C GLY A 83 11.88 -7.45 12.79
N CYS A 84 13.15 -7.10 12.57
CA CYS A 84 14.11 -6.88 13.65
C CYS A 84 13.68 -5.75 14.60
N ILE A 85 13.10 -4.66 14.09
CA ILE A 85 12.57 -3.56 14.92
C ILE A 85 11.44 -4.05 15.82
N TYR A 86 10.56 -4.91 15.30
CA TYR A 86 9.48 -5.51 16.08
C TYR A 86 10.01 -6.35 17.25
N LEU A 87 11.09 -7.12 17.05
CA LEU A 87 11.73 -7.86 18.15
C LEU A 87 12.37 -6.95 19.20
N ALA A 88 12.85 -5.78 18.82
CA ALA A 88 13.51 -4.84 19.73
C ALA A 88 12.49 -4.09 20.61
N SER A 89 11.45 -3.50 20.00
CA SER A 89 10.41 -2.77 20.72
C SER A 89 9.11 -2.69 19.93
N THR A 90 8.02 -3.11 20.57
CA THR A 90 6.67 -3.01 20.02
C THR A 90 6.23 -1.55 19.86
N GLN A 91 6.68 -0.64 20.73
CA GLN A 91 6.37 0.79 20.61
C GLN A 91 7.02 1.41 19.36
N ALA A 92 8.30 1.10 19.12
CA ALA A 92 9.02 1.61 17.95
C ALA A 92 8.40 1.08 16.65
N PHE A 93 8.03 -0.19 16.61
CA PHE A 93 7.35 -0.78 15.46
C PHE A 93 5.97 -0.15 15.22
N ASN A 94 5.17 0.07 16.27
CA ASN A 94 3.86 0.71 16.14
C ASN A 94 3.98 2.15 15.61
N ALA A 95 4.95 2.93 16.10
CA ALA A 95 5.22 4.27 15.59
C ALA A 95 5.65 4.25 14.10
N PHE A 96 6.46 3.27 13.70
CA PHE A 96 6.88 3.07 12.31
C PHE A 96 5.70 2.73 11.38
N ILE A 97 4.83 1.81 11.79
CA ILE A 97 3.63 1.43 11.01
C ILE A 97 2.67 2.61 10.88
N ASN A 98 2.41 3.35 11.95
CA ASN A 98 1.55 4.53 11.91
C ASN A 98 2.11 5.60 10.94
N SER A 99 3.41 5.87 11.01
CA SER A 99 4.08 6.80 10.09
C SER A 99 3.96 6.34 8.63
N THR A 100 4.11 5.03 8.38
CA THR A 100 3.97 4.44 7.04
C THR A 100 2.54 4.59 6.50
N ILE A 101 1.52 4.40 7.35
CA ILE A 101 0.11 4.59 6.99
C ILE A 101 -0.14 6.05 6.57
N ILE A 102 0.35 7.02 7.35
CA ILE A 102 0.21 8.44 7.04
C ILE A 102 0.87 8.75 5.68
N LEU A 103 2.10 8.29 5.46
CA LEU A 103 2.82 8.46 4.19
C LEU A 103 2.08 7.81 3.01
N GLN A 104 1.48 6.64 3.21
CA GLN A 104 0.69 5.94 2.19
C GLN A 104 -0.56 6.75 1.80
N ILE A 105 -1.26 7.32 2.78
CA ILE A 105 -2.45 8.15 2.56
C ILE A 105 -2.08 9.43 1.81
N VAL A 106 -0.99 10.11 2.21
CA VAL A 106 -0.47 11.28 1.49
C VAL A 106 -0.11 10.94 0.04
N SER A 107 0.51 9.77 -0.18
CA SER A 107 0.85 9.29 -1.53
C SER A 107 -0.39 9.06 -2.40
N PHE A 108 -1.50 8.60 -1.83
CA PHE A 108 -2.78 8.48 -2.53
C PHE A 108 -3.50 9.82 -2.72
N ALA A 109 -3.28 10.79 -1.85
CA ALA A 109 -3.83 12.13 -1.98
C ALA A 109 -3.16 12.96 -3.09
N MET A 110 -1.85 12.76 -3.32
CA MET A 110 -1.06 13.47 -4.35
C MET A 110 -1.72 13.48 -5.75
N PRO A 111 -2.09 12.34 -6.37
CA PRO A 111 -2.75 12.35 -7.67
C PRO A 111 -4.13 13.03 -7.64
N CYS A 112 -4.89 12.91 -6.54
CA CYS A 112 -6.17 13.62 -6.39
C CYS A 112 -5.99 15.14 -6.38
N VAL A 113 -4.98 15.65 -5.67
CA VAL A 113 -4.64 17.07 -5.65
C VAL A 113 -4.22 17.55 -7.04
N LEU A 114 -3.35 16.81 -7.72
CA LEU A 114 -2.91 17.12 -9.08
C LEU A 114 -4.10 17.18 -10.06
N LEU A 115 -5.05 16.26 -9.94
CA LEU A 115 -6.26 16.24 -10.78
C LEU A 115 -7.19 17.43 -10.53
N LEU A 116 -7.30 17.89 -9.28
CA LEU A 116 -8.05 19.10 -8.94
C LEU A 116 -7.35 20.36 -9.45
N TRP A 117 -6.02 20.43 -9.29
CA TRP A 117 -5.24 21.59 -9.72
C TRP A 117 -5.23 21.75 -11.24
N GLN A 118 -5.12 20.65 -11.98
CA GLN A 118 -5.18 20.67 -13.45
C GLN A 118 -6.62 20.74 -14.00
N GLY A 119 -7.65 20.66 -13.14
CA GLY A 119 -9.05 20.92 -13.49
C GLY A 119 -9.74 19.85 -14.35
N ARG A 120 -9.31 18.58 -14.28
CA ARG A 120 -9.81 17.46 -15.13
C ARG A 120 -9.89 17.81 -16.64
N LYS A 121 -8.98 18.66 -17.13
CA LYS A 121 -8.89 19.07 -18.54
C LYS A 121 -8.60 17.86 -19.43
N GLU A 122 -9.09 17.89 -20.66
CA GLU A 122 -9.03 16.78 -21.64
C GLU A 122 -7.59 16.31 -21.94
N HIS A 123 -6.59 17.19 -21.80
CA HIS A 123 -5.16 16.89 -21.90
C HIS A 123 -4.65 15.88 -20.83
N VAL A 124 -5.20 15.94 -19.61
CA VAL A 124 -4.84 15.03 -18.50
C VAL A 124 -5.68 13.77 -18.55
N LEU A 125 -6.89 13.91 -19.08
CA LEU A 125 -8.00 13.00 -18.93
C LEU A 125 -8.65 12.79 -20.33
N PRO A 126 -8.01 12.04 -21.25
CA PRO A 126 -8.48 11.85 -22.63
C PRO A 126 -9.92 11.31 -22.64
N ARG A 127 -10.79 11.68 -23.58
CA ARG A 127 -12.17 11.17 -23.60
C ARG A 127 -12.30 9.69 -23.99
N GLU A 128 -11.29 9.10 -24.61
CA GLU A 128 -11.28 7.70 -25.09
C GLU A 128 -10.97 6.65 -24.00
N ARG A 129 -11.40 6.87 -22.75
CA ARG A 129 -11.12 5.92 -21.66
C ARG A 129 -12.19 4.84 -21.64
N GLY A 130 -11.78 3.60 -21.42
CA GLY A 130 -12.71 2.49 -21.15
C GLY A 130 -13.63 2.72 -19.94
N PHE A 131 -13.26 3.60 -19.01
CA PHE A 131 -14.10 4.01 -17.88
C PHE A 131 -14.13 5.54 -17.72
N CYS A 132 -15.28 6.14 -18.07
CA CYS A 132 -15.51 7.58 -17.98
C CYS A 132 -16.45 7.91 -16.81
N LEU A 133 -15.87 8.31 -15.68
CA LEU A 133 -16.63 8.78 -14.52
C LEU A 133 -17.29 10.14 -14.80
N PRO A 134 -18.59 10.31 -14.47
CA PRO A 134 -19.26 11.59 -14.62
C PRO A 134 -18.52 12.67 -13.82
N GLN A 135 -18.55 13.89 -14.34
CA GLN A 135 -17.64 14.95 -13.87
C GLN A 135 -17.87 15.28 -12.39
N TRP A 136 -19.12 15.36 -11.95
CA TRP A 136 -19.47 15.61 -10.56
C TRP A 136 -18.92 14.54 -9.59
N LEU A 137 -19.07 13.25 -9.93
CA LEU A 137 -18.67 12.14 -9.06
C LEU A 137 -17.16 12.06 -8.85
N GLY A 138 -16.38 12.38 -9.89
CA GLY A 138 -14.92 12.43 -9.75
C GLY A 138 -14.43 13.65 -8.98
N TRP A 139 -15.15 14.78 -9.01
CA TRP A 139 -14.84 15.92 -8.13
C TRP A 139 -15.13 15.58 -6.67
N THR A 140 -16.29 15.00 -6.37
CA THR A 140 -16.65 14.62 -4.99
C THR A 140 -15.69 13.57 -4.44
N ALA A 141 -15.34 12.55 -5.23
CA ALA A 141 -14.41 11.50 -4.80
C ALA A 141 -13.02 12.08 -4.46
N ASN A 142 -12.46 12.94 -5.32
CA ASN A 142 -11.16 13.58 -5.06
C ASN A 142 -11.20 14.48 -3.82
N LEU A 143 -12.31 15.21 -3.61
CA LEU A 143 -12.47 16.08 -2.46
C LEU A 143 -12.59 15.28 -1.16
N VAL A 144 -13.32 14.16 -1.17
CA VAL A 144 -13.41 13.23 -0.04
C VAL A 144 -12.04 12.62 0.28
N THR A 145 -11.26 12.20 -0.73
CA THR A 145 -9.91 11.66 -0.51
C THR A 145 -8.99 12.68 0.16
N ILE A 146 -9.05 13.95 -0.26
CA ILE A 146 -8.24 15.02 0.35
C ILE A 146 -8.73 15.35 1.75
N ALA A 147 -10.04 15.46 1.96
CA ALA A 147 -10.61 15.69 3.28
C ALA A 147 -10.20 14.58 4.26
N ALA A 148 -10.28 13.31 3.84
CA ALA A 148 -9.83 12.17 4.62
C ALA A 148 -8.32 12.24 4.93
N ALA A 149 -7.48 12.57 3.94
CA ALA A 149 -6.05 12.73 4.15
C ALA A 149 -5.70 13.86 5.12
N VAL A 150 -6.44 14.97 5.07
CA VAL A 150 -6.30 16.09 6.00
C VAL A 150 -6.72 15.69 7.42
N VAL A 151 -7.87 15.03 7.57
CA VAL A 151 -8.34 14.51 8.87
C VAL A 151 -7.31 13.58 9.50
N GLU A 152 -6.76 12.65 8.73
CA GLU A 152 -5.74 11.72 9.23
C GLU A 152 -4.46 12.45 9.65
N LEU A 153 -4.03 13.46 8.89
CA LEU A 153 -2.86 14.27 9.23
C LEU A 153 -3.05 14.99 10.57
N PHE A 154 -4.23 15.57 10.79
CA PHE A 154 -4.56 16.22 12.07
C PHE A 154 -4.70 15.22 13.22
N ALA A 155 -5.28 14.05 12.98
CA ALA A 155 -5.36 12.98 13.97
C ALA A 155 -3.98 12.46 14.38
N GLY A 156 -3.06 12.33 13.42
CA GLY A 156 -1.66 11.96 13.68
C GLY A 156 -0.89 13.00 14.49
N TYR A 157 -1.19 14.30 14.30
CA TYR A 157 -0.60 15.39 15.10
C TYR A 157 -1.14 15.42 16.55
N GLY A 158 -2.42 15.09 16.75
CA GLY A 158 -3.05 15.09 18.07
C GLY A 158 -2.49 14.05 19.04
N LEU A 159 -1.95 12.93 18.52
CA LEU A 159 -1.38 11.84 19.33
C LEU A 159 0.11 12.04 19.68
N GLY A 160 0.76 13.08 19.16
CA GLY A 160 2.17 13.39 19.47
C GLY A 160 2.37 14.25 20.73
N HIS A 161 1.27 14.66 21.38
CA HIS A 161 1.27 15.63 22.48
C HIS A 161 0.79 15.07 23.84
N GLU A 162 0.58 13.75 23.95
CA GLU A 162 0.22 13.08 25.22
C GLU A 162 1.21 11.97 25.60
#